data_AF-A0A935N6D1-F1
#
_entry.id   AF-A0A935N6D1-F1
#
_cell.length_a   1.000
_cell.length_b   1.000
_cell.length_c   1.000
_cell.angle_alpha   90.00
_cell.angle_beta   90.00
_cell.angle_gamma   90.00
#
_symmetry.space_group_name_H-M   'P 1'
#
loop_
_entity.id
_entity.type
_entity.pdbx_description
1 polymer ?
#
loop_
_entity_poly.entity_id
_entity_poly.type
_entity_poly.pdbx_seq_one_letter_code
_entity_poly.pdbx_strand_id
1 'polypeptide(L)'
;MLRTLFVDFNAYFASVEQQINPALRGRPVGVVPVMAETSCCIAASYEAKAFGIKTGTSVADARKMCPEITLIVGKHEVYVDFHHRAVAAVERIAPVRQVMSIDEMECELTGSWRGREKAERIAMQIKQELQSTVGTCMRCSIGIAPNTMLGKLASDMQKPNGLTVLELLDIPGKILHLKPSAISGIGPHRTPLAGRQHHHHGRFVRRAAMCCTAFGVE
;
A
#
# COMPACT_ATOMS: atom_id res chain seq x y z
N MET A 1 4.95 -21.71 -4.78
CA MET A 1 6.22 -21.03 -4.41
C MET A 1 6.00 -19.53 -4.47
N LEU A 2 6.69 -18.76 -3.64
CA LEU A 2 6.67 -17.30 -3.69
C LEU A 2 7.29 -16.84 -5.01
N ARG A 3 6.74 -15.79 -5.63
CA ARG A 3 7.22 -15.26 -6.92
C ARG A 3 7.34 -13.75 -6.94
N THR A 4 6.62 -13.04 -6.07
CA THR A 4 6.56 -11.59 -6.06
C THR A 4 6.83 -11.02 -4.68
N LEU A 5 7.42 -9.84 -4.67
CA LEU A 5 7.51 -8.93 -3.53
C LEU A 5 6.90 -7.60 -3.98
N PHE A 6 5.77 -7.24 -3.37
CA PHE A 6 5.03 -6.03 -3.67
C PHE A 6 5.36 -4.95 -2.63
N VAL A 7 5.91 -3.82 -3.07
CA VAL A 7 6.28 -2.68 -2.22
C VAL A 7 5.22 -1.59 -2.36
N ASP A 8 4.65 -1.15 -1.24
CA ASP A 8 3.59 -0.14 -1.18
C ASP A 8 3.95 0.94 -0.13
N PHE A 9 4.20 2.17 -0.59
CA PHE A 9 4.56 3.27 0.30
C PHE A 9 3.37 3.78 1.10
N ASN A 10 3.62 3.99 2.38
CA ASN A 10 2.58 4.32 3.32
C ASN A 10 2.33 5.82 3.38
N ALA A 11 1.08 6.24 3.11
CA ALA A 11 0.68 7.65 3.12
C ALA A 11 1.59 8.53 2.24
N TYR A 12 1.95 8.03 1.05
CA TYR A 12 3.07 8.50 0.23
C TYR A 12 3.26 10.02 0.18
N PHE A 13 2.29 10.79 -0.33
CA PHE A 13 2.47 12.25 -0.44
C PHE A 13 2.68 12.93 0.92
N ALA A 14 1.94 12.54 1.96
CA ALA A 14 2.13 13.11 3.29
C ALA A 14 3.49 12.73 3.89
N SER A 15 3.96 11.51 3.63
CA SER A 15 5.29 11.04 4.04
C SER A 15 6.42 11.80 3.32
N VAL A 16 6.25 12.13 2.04
CA VAL A 16 7.19 12.99 1.30
C VAL A 16 7.22 14.39 1.90
N GLU A 17 6.07 15.01 2.17
CA GLU A 17 6.00 16.33 2.83
C GLU A 17 6.71 16.32 4.20
N GLN A 18 6.49 15.29 5.02
CA GLN A 18 7.17 15.09 6.30
C GLN A 18 8.68 14.82 6.15
N GLN A 19 9.08 14.23 5.03
CA GLN A 19 10.49 13.98 4.73
C GLN A 19 11.21 15.30 4.40
N ILE A 20 10.63 16.13 3.54
CA ILE A 20 11.22 17.41 3.11
C ILE A 20 11.14 18.50 4.18
N ASN A 21 10.12 18.47 5.04
CA ASN A 21 9.93 19.43 6.11
C ASN A 21 9.83 18.72 7.46
N PRO A 22 10.95 18.63 8.21
CA PRO A 22 10.98 17.96 9.52
C PRO A 22 9.99 18.52 10.54
N ALA A 23 9.57 19.78 10.43
CA ALA A 23 8.59 20.40 11.34
C ALA A 23 7.17 19.80 11.21
N LEU A 24 6.91 19.01 10.16
CA LEU A 24 5.64 18.31 9.94
C LEU A 24 5.61 16.90 10.54
N ARG A 25 6.76 16.37 10.97
CA ARG A 25 6.84 15.01 11.53
C ARG A 25 6.10 14.94 12.87
N GLY A 26 5.29 13.91 13.05
CA GLY A 26 4.47 13.78 14.26
C GLY A 26 3.26 14.72 14.31
N ARG A 27 2.95 15.43 13.22
CA ARG A 27 1.80 16.34 13.13
C ARG A 27 0.75 15.84 12.14
N PRO A 28 -0.55 16.12 12.36
CA PRO A 28 -1.59 15.86 11.39
C PRO A 28 -1.37 16.69 10.11
N VAL A 29 -1.01 16.02 9.03
CA VAL A 29 -0.84 16.59 7.69
C VAL A 29 -1.86 16.00 6.72
N GLY A 30 -2.50 16.88 5.93
CA GLY A 30 -3.30 16.53 4.76
C GLY A 30 -2.72 17.18 3.50
N VAL A 31 -2.60 16.42 2.42
CA VAL A 31 -2.17 16.94 1.11
C VAL A 31 -3.40 17.15 0.25
N VAL A 32 -3.51 18.32 -0.39
CA VAL A 32 -4.64 18.72 -1.22
C VAL A 32 -4.17 19.15 -2.61
N PRO A 33 -4.97 18.98 -3.67
CA PRO A 33 -4.61 19.45 -5.01
C PRO A 33 -4.72 20.98 -5.13
N VAL A 34 -5.62 21.60 -4.36
CA VAL A 34 -5.83 23.05 -4.30
C VAL A 34 -6.27 23.46 -2.90
N MET A 35 -5.88 24.64 -2.45
CA MET A 35 -6.28 25.18 -1.14
C MET A 35 -7.69 25.79 -1.22
N ALA A 36 -8.70 24.93 -1.18
CA ALA A 36 -10.12 25.32 -1.16
C ALA A 36 -10.92 24.40 -0.25
N GLU A 37 -11.91 24.95 0.45
CA GLU A 37 -12.78 24.19 1.37
C GLU A 37 -13.59 23.09 0.65
N THR A 38 -13.88 23.30 -0.63
CA THR A 38 -14.55 22.32 -1.52
C THR A 38 -13.60 21.26 -2.09
N SER A 39 -12.30 21.40 -1.87
CA SER A 39 -11.31 20.38 -2.24
C SER A 39 -11.34 19.21 -1.26
N CYS A 40 -10.52 18.19 -1.52
CA CYS A 40 -10.38 17.04 -0.64
C CYS A 40 -8.91 16.67 -0.44
N CYS A 41 -8.64 15.97 0.67
CA CYS A 41 -7.34 15.39 0.93
C CYS A 41 -7.08 14.27 -0.08
N ILE A 42 -6.03 14.41 -0.89
CA ILE A 42 -5.53 13.34 -1.79
C ILE A 42 -4.63 12.37 -1.03
N ALA A 43 -4.00 12.82 0.05
CA ALA A 43 -3.32 11.98 1.02
C ALA A 43 -3.48 12.54 2.43
N ALA A 44 -3.39 11.66 3.42
CA ALA A 44 -3.40 12.02 4.83
C ALA A 44 -2.29 11.24 5.55
N SER A 45 -1.54 11.95 6.39
CA SER A 45 -0.55 11.38 7.31
C SER A 45 -1.18 10.38 8.28
N TYR A 46 -0.37 9.57 8.96
CA TYR A 46 -0.89 8.65 9.97
C TYR A 46 -1.51 9.39 11.16
N GLU A 47 -0.91 10.52 11.53
CA GLU A 47 -1.38 11.42 12.55
C GLU A 47 -2.75 12.00 12.18
N ALA A 48 -2.97 12.42 10.93
CA ALA A 48 -4.29 12.85 10.47
C ALA A 48 -5.30 11.69 10.39
N LYS A 49 -4.88 10.49 9.98
CA LYS A 49 -5.72 9.29 9.94
C LYS A 49 -6.24 8.88 11.31
N ALA A 50 -5.51 9.18 12.39
CA ALA A 50 -5.99 8.95 13.76
C ALA A 50 -7.27 9.74 14.09
N PHE A 51 -7.50 10.88 13.42
CA PHE A 51 -8.73 11.67 13.52
C PHE A 51 -9.82 11.23 12.54
N GLY A 52 -9.60 10.14 11.78
CA GLY A 52 -10.52 9.65 10.75
C GLY A 52 -10.38 10.31 9.37
N ILE A 53 -9.38 11.19 9.20
CA ILE A 53 -9.12 11.89 7.93
C ILE A 53 -8.45 10.91 6.97
N LYS A 54 -9.02 10.75 5.79
CA LYS A 54 -8.57 9.79 4.76
C LYS A 54 -8.58 10.45 3.39
N THR A 55 -8.03 9.75 2.40
CA THR A 55 -8.17 10.18 1.01
C THR A 55 -9.65 10.33 0.66
N GLY A 56 -10.00 11.47 0.07
CA GLY A 56 -11.38 11.86 -0.24
C GLY A 56 -12.12 12.62 0.86
N THR A 57 -11.58 12.75 2.08
CA THR A 57 -12.15 13.65 3.10
C THR A 57 -12.07 15.10 2.62
N SER A 58 -13.18 15.83 2.64
CA SER A 58 -13.22 17.24 2.23
C SER A 58 -12.33 18.11 3.13
N VAL A 59 -11.81 19.22 2.60
CA VAL A 59 -10.99 20.16 3.40
C VAL A 59 -11.80 20.72 4.56
N ALA A 60 -13.06 21.09 4.31
CA ALA A 60 -13.98 21.58 5.33
C ALA A 60 -14.17 20.56 6.46
N ASP A 61 -14.36 19.28 6.14
CA ASP A 61 -14.53 18.24 7.15
C ASP A 61 -13.21 17.92 7.86
N ALA A 62 -12.09 17.90 7.14
CA ALA A 62 -10.77 17.68 7.74
C ALA A 62 -10.46 18.72 8.83
N ARG A 63 -10.73 20.00 8.56
CA ARG A 63 -10.58 21.09 9.56
C ARG A 63 -11.50 20.95 10.76
N LYS A 64 -12.73 20.46 10.56
CA LYS A 64 -13.68 20.19 11.66
C LYS A 64 -13.24 18.99 12.51
N MET A 65 -12.73 17.94 11.86
CA MET A 65 -12.28 16.71 12.52
C MET A 65 -10.97 16.90 13.29
N CYS A 66 -10.07 17.75 12.78
CA CYS A 66 -8.77 18.05 13.37
C CYS A 66 -8.45 19.55 13.14
N PRO A 67 -8.80 20.44 14.09
CA PRO A 67 -8.54 21.87 13.96
C PRO A 67 -7.06 22.23 13.79
N GLU A 68 -6.15 21.41 14.31
CA GLU A 68 -4.70 21.55 14.19
C GLU A 68 -4.09 21.00 12.88
N ILE A 69 -4.91 20.48 11.96
CA ILE A 69 -4.40 19.89 10.71
C ILE A 69 -3.62 20.92 9.88
N THR A 70 -2.45 20.51 9.42
CA THR A 70 -1.67 21.26 8.44
C THR A 70 -2.01 20.77 7.04
N LEU A 71 -2.63 21.64 6.25
CA LEU A 71 -2.96 21.35 4.85
C LEU A 71 -1.86 21.89 3.92
N ILE A 72 -1.45 21.06 2.98
CA ILE A 72 -0.36 21.37 2.04
C ILE A 72 -0.88 21.18 0.61
N VAL A 73 -0.67 22.18 -0.23
CA VAL A 73 -0.93 22.04 -1.67
C VAL A 73 0.18 21.18 -2.27
N GLY A 74 -0.20 20.04 -2.84
CA GLY A 74 0.78 19.06 -3.29
C GLY A 74 1.58 19.49 -4.50
N LYS A 75 2.87 19.15 -4.52
CA LYS A 75 3.79 19.46 -5.61
C LYS A 75 4.19 18.20 -6.35
N HIS A 76 3.55 17.95 -7.49
CA HIS A 76 3.70 16.70 -8.23
C HIS A 76 5.16 16.37 -8.59
N GLU A 77 5.94 17.36 -9.03
CA GLU A 77 7.35 17.21 -9.37
C GLU A 77 8.21 16.64 -8.22
N VAL A 78 7.93 17.07 -6.98
CA VAL A 78 8.63 16.58 -5.78
C VAL A 78 8.28 15.12 -5.53
N TYR A 79 7.02 14.73 -5.73
CA TYR A 79 6.58 13.35 -5.55
C TYR A 79 7.17 12.42 -6.61
N VAL A 80 7.38 12.91 -7.83
CA VAL A 80 8.03 12.15 -8.90
C VAL A 80 9.53 11.98 -8.63
N ASP A 81 10.23 13.01 -8.13
CA ASP A 81 11.64 12.89 -7.71
C ASP A 81 11.82 11.82 -6.62
N PHE A 82 11.01 11.88 -5.56
CA PHE A 82 11.05 10.87 -4.49
C PHE A 82 10.70 9.47 -5.00
N HIS A 83 9.81 9.35 -5.99
CA HIS A 83 9.46 8.08 -6.60
C HIS A 83 10.67 7.48 -7.32
N HIS A 84 11.37 8.25 -8.14
CA HIS A 84 12.56 7.77 -8.85
C HIS A 84 13.67 7.36 -7.88
N ARG A 85 13.87 8.12 -6.80
CA ARG A 85 14.82 7.76 -5.73
C ARG A 85 14.43 6.46 -5.03
N ALA A 86 13.14 6.25 -4.76
CA ALA A 86 12.62 5.03 -4.18
C ALA A 86 12.80 3.82 -5.10
N VAL A 87 12.45 3.93 -6.38
CA VAL A 87 12.66 2.88 -7.38
C VAL A 87 14.15 2.51 -7.46
N ALA A 88 15.03 3.51 -7.56
CA ALA A 88 16.47 3.27 -7.61
C ALA A 88 17.03 2.60 -6.35
N ALA A 89 16.49 2.91 -5.17
CA ALA A 89 16.86 2.26 -3.91
C ALA A 89 16.39 0.80 -3.88
N VAL A 90 15.17 0.51 -4.36
CA VAL A 90 14.65 -0.87 -4.43
C VAL A 90 15.45 -1.69 -5.46
N GLU A 91 15.75 -1.13 -6.63
CA GLU A 91 16.48 -1.78 -7.73
C GLU A 91 17.89 -2.25 -7.32
N ARG A 92 18.52 -1.57 -6.35
CA ARG A 92 19.82 -1.98 -5.78
C ARG A 92 19.76 -3.31 -5.03
N ILE A 93 18.59 -3.66 -4.52
CA ILE A 93 18.38 -4.84 -3.67
C ILE A 93 17.68 -5.96 -4.43
N ALA A 94 16.64 -5.63 -5.19
CA ALA A 94 15.85 -6.57 -5.97
C ALA A 94 15.42 -5.95 -7.31
N PRO A 95 15.44 -6.70 -8.42
CA PRO A 95 14.99 -6.18 -9.70
C PRO A 95 13.51 -5.79 -9.64
N VAL A 96 13.20 -4.52 -9.91
CA VAL A 96 11.85 -4.02 -10.07
C VAL A 96 11.33 -4.50 -11.42
N ARG A 97 10.44 -5.47 -11.36
CA ARG A 97 9.78 -6.04 -12.54
C ARG A 97 8.84 -5.03 -13.19
N GLN A 98 8.08 -4.30 -12.37
CA GLN A 98 7.10 -3.33 -12.85
C GLN A 98 6.82 -2.26 -11.80
N VAL A 99 6.72 -1.01 -12.24
CA VAL A 99 6.14 0.09 -11.46
C VAL A 99 4.63 0.11 -11.69
N MET A 100 3.86 0.01 -10.61
CA MET A 100 2.39 -0.09 -10.65
C MET A 100 1.71 1.27 -10.50
N SER A 101 2.30 2.14 -9.67
CA SER A 101 1.89 3.53 -9.45
C SER A 101 3.10 4.35 -8.96
N ILE A 102 2.87 5.62 -8.59
CA ILE A 102 3.91 6.47 -7.99
C ILE A 102 4.41 5.94 -6.63
N ASP A 103 3.62 5.13 -5.94
CA ASP A 103 3.88 4.62 -4.60
C ASP A 103 3.87 3.09 -4.51
N GLU A 104 3.70 2.40 -5.64
CA GLU A 104 3.61 0.93 -5.71
C GLU A 104 4.52 0.36 -6.80
N MET A 105 5.24 -0.72 -6.45
CA MET A 105 6.08 -1.45 -7.39
C MET A 105 6.16 -2.94 -7.05
N GLU A 106 6.38 -3.75 -8.09
CA GLU A 106 6.56 -5.18 -8.00
C GLU A 106 8.03 -5.57 -8.26
N CYS A 107 8.60 -6.38 -7.38
CA CYS A 107 9.88 -7.04 -7.56
C CYS A 107 9.68 -8.54 -7.82
N GLU A 108 10.46 -9.11 -8.73
CA GLU A 108 10.40 -10.54 -9.02
C GLU A 108 11.32 -11.36 -8.10
N LEU A 109 10.81 -12.46 -7.56
CA LEU A 109 11.57 -13.44 -6.81
C LEU A 109 11.93 -14.64 -7.71
N THR A 110 13.22 -14.75 -8.05
CA THR A 110 13.75 -15.81 -8.91
C THR A 110 14.66 -16.78 -8.15
N GLY A 111 14.75 -18.03 -8.61
CA GLY A 111 15.67 -19.03 -8.07
C GLY A 111 15.55 -19.19 -6.55
N SER A 112 16.67 -19.01 -5.85
CA SER A 112 16.71 -19.21 -4.40
C SER A 112 15.95 -18.15 -3.59
N TRP A 113 15.60 -17.00 -4.19
CA TRP A 113 14.83 -15.94 -3.52
C TRP A 113 13.38 -16.33 -3.24
N ARG A 114 12.89 -17.40 -3.87
CA ARG A 114 11.53 -17.93 -3.68
C ARG A 114 11.32 -18.62 -2.33
N GLY A 115 12.40 -18.88 -1.58
CA GLY A 115 12.34 -19.41 -0.22
C GLY A 115 11.95 -18.32 0.78
N ARG A 116 11.02 -18.63 1.69
CA ARG A 116 10.44 -17.68 2.64
C ARG A 116 11.46 -16.81 3.37
N GLU A 117 12.43 -17.45 4.03
CA GLU A 117 13.45 -16.75 4.82
C GLU A 117 14.27 -15.75 3.98
N LYS A 118 14.62 -16.14 2.75
CA LYS A 118 15.35 -15.25 1.82
C LYS A 118 14.47 -14.11 1.33
N ALA A 119 13.21 -14.37 0.99
CA ALA A 119 12.27 -13.35 0.56
C ALA A 119 12.01 -12.31 1.66
N GLU A 120 11.82 -12.76 2.91
CA GLU A 120 11.66 -11.88 4.07
C GLU A 120 12.93 -11.04 4.31
N ARG A 121 14.12 -11.64 4.15
CA ARG A 121 15.40 -10.92 4.26
C ARG A 121 15.55 -9.83 3.20
N ILE A 122 15.21 -10.12 1.94
CA ILE A 122 15.22 -9.14 0.83
C ILE A 122 14.26 -7.99 1.15
N ALA A 123 13.05 -8.30 1.61
CA ALA A 123 12.09 -7.26 2.01
C ALA A 123 12.62 -6.37 3.12
N MET A 124 13.28 -6.94 4.13
CA MET A 124 13.89 -6.15 5.21
C MET A 124 15.05 -5.29 4.70
N GLN A 125 15.88 -5.80 3.79
CA GLN A 125 16.95 -5.04 3.14
C GLN A 125 16.39 -3.86 2.34
N ILE A 126 15.31 -4.06 1.58
CA ILE A 126 14.62 -2.98 0.86
C ILE A 126 14.17 -1.87 1.83
N LYS A 127 13.55 -2.24 2.95
CA LYS A 127 13.07 -1.27 3.95
C LYS A 127 14.21 -0.48 4.58
N GLN A 128 15.34 -1.12 4.86
CA GLN A 128 16.55 -0.48 5.38
C GLN A 128 17.21 0.44 4.36
N GLU A 129 17.31 0.01 3.10
CA GLU A 129 17.87 0.82 2.00
C GLU A 129 17.02 2.08 1.77
N LEU A 130 15.69 1.95 1.74
CA LEU A 130 14.78 3.08 1.62
C LEU A 130 14.92 4.07 2.78
N GLN A 131 14.99 3.56 4.01
CA GLN A 131 15.15 4.39 5.20
C GLN A 131 16.46 5.17 5.18
N SER A 132 17.56 4.55 4.73
CA SER A 132 18.90 5.14 4.74
C SER A 132 19.15 6.10 3.57
N THR A 133 18.61 5.82 2.37
CA THR A 133 18.90 6.59 1.15
C THR A 133 17.81 7.59 0.76
N VAL A 134 16.54 7.26 0.99
CA VAL A 134 15.41 8.13 0.63
C VAL A 134 14.95 8.95 1.85
N GLY A 135 14.86 8.29 3.01
CA GLY A 135 14.71 8.94 4.30
C GLY A 135 13.74 8.26 5.26
N THR A 136 13.81 8.64 6.53
CA THR A 136 13.11 7.98 7.64
C THR A 136 11.58 8.05 7.59
N CYS A 137 11.02 9.04 6.90
CA CYS A 137 9.57 9.14 6.72
C CYS A 137 9.04 8.23 5.59
N MET A 138 9.93 7.77 4.69
CA MET A 138 9.57 6.98 3.50
C MET A 138 9.39 5.50 3.83
N ARG A 139 8.43 5.22 4.71
CA ARG A 139 8.07 3.85 5.14
C ARG A 139 7.19 3.16 4.10
N CYS A 140 7.39 1.86 3.92
CA CYS A 140 6.57 1.03 3.06
C CYS A 140 6.11 -0.25 3.79
N SER A 141 4.96 -0.77 3.37
CA SER A 141 4.55 -2.13 3.70
C SER A 141 4.85 -3.03 2.52
N ILE A 142 5.34 -4.24 2.81
CA ILE A 142 5.74 -5.20 1.79
C ILE A 142 4.90 -6.47 1.90
N GLY A 143 4.36 -6.92 0.77
CA GLY A 143 3.64 -8.18 0.65
C GLY A 143 4.41 -9.18 -0.21
N ILE A 144 4.60 -10.39 0.28
CA ILE A 144 5.31 -11.46 -0.44
C ILE A 144 4.32 -12.57 -0.75
N ALA A 145 4.21 -12.97 -2.02
CA ALA A 145 3.20 -13.92 -2.44
C ALA A 145 3.54 -14.71 -3.73
N PRO A 146 2.72 -15.70 -4.13
CA PRO A 146 2.88 -16.44 -5.39
C PRO A 146 2.53 -15.64 -6.65
N ASN A 147 1.78 -14.53 -6.54
CA ASN A 147 1.43 -13.64 -7.64
C ASN A 147 1.18 -12.20 -7.15
N THR A 148 1.24 -11.23 -8.07
CA THR A 148 1.15 -9.79 -7.82
C THR A 148 -0.09 -9.38 -7.05
N MET A 149 -1.25 -9.95 -7.41
CA MET A 149 -2.53 -9.63 -6.75
C MET A 149 -2.53 -9.99 -5.27
N LEU A 150 -2.01 -11.19 -4.94
CA LEU A 150 -1.83 -11.60 -3.55
C LEU A 150 -0.73 -10.82 -2.84
N GLY A 151 0.31 -10.39 -3.57
CA GLY A 151 1.36 -9.52 -3.05
C GLY A 151 0.79 -8.17 -2.60
N LYS A 152 0.00 -7.52 -3.46
CA LYS A 152 -0.72 -6.29 -3.12
C LYS A 152 -1.67 -6.48 -1.95
N LEU A 153 -2.43 -7.58 -1.93
CA LEU A 153 -3.32 -7.89 -0.81
C LEU A 153 -2.52 -8.01 0.50
N ALA A 154 -1.39 -8.74 0.47
CA ALA A 154 -0.53 -8.93 1.62
C ALA A 154 0.07 -7.61 2.12
N SER A 155 0.50 -6.70 1.24
CA SER A 155 1.07 -5.41 1.64
C SER A 155 0.06 -4.52 2.38
N ASP A 156 -1.24 -4.70 2.14
CA ASP A 156 -2.32 -3.99 2.82
C ASP A 156 -2.71 -4.58 4.19
N MET A 157 -2.40 -5.85 4.47
CA MET A 157 -2.84 -6.54 5.70
C MET A 157 -2.20 -5.98 6.98
N GLN A 158 -0.98 -5.45 6.88
CA GLN A 158 -0.22 -4.91 8.01
C GLN A 158 0.37 -3.55 7.65
N LYS A 159 -0.46 -2.50 7.66
CA LYS A 159 -0.01 -1.10 7.52
C LYS A 159 -0.07 -0.39 8.89
N PRO A 160 0.87 0.54 9.19
CA PRO A 160 2.08 0.92 8.44
C PRO A 160 3.27 -0.01 8.66
N ASN A 161 4.26 0.12 7.78
CA ASN A 161 5.60 -0.43 7.88
C ASN A 161 5.62 -1.93 8.16
N GLY A 162 4.64 -2.68 7.65
CA GLY A 162 4.54 -4.12 7.88
C GLY A 162 5.25 -4.94 6.82
N LEU A 163 5.25 -6.25 7.08
CA LEU A 163 5.73 -7.28 6.16
C LEU A 163 4.79 -8.47 6.31
N THR A 164 4.14 -8.88 5.24
CA THR A 164 3.24 -10.03 5.26
C THR A 164 3.62 -11.01 4.17
N VAL A 165 3.72 -12.29 4.53
CA VAL A 165 3.94 -13.39 3.59
C VAL A 165 2.67 -14.23 3.50
N LEU A 166 2.19 -14.41 2.27
CA LEU A 166 1.13 -15.34 1.93
C LEU A 166 1.71 -16.48 1.11
N GLU A 167 1.72 -17.70 1.65
CA GLU A 167 2.07 -18.90 0.91
C GLU A 167 0.81 -19.61 0.39
N LEU A 168 0.98 -20.55 -0.55
CA LEU A 168 -0.17 -21.32 -1.06
C LEU A 168 -0.89 -22.09 0.06
N LEU A 169 -0.15 -22.57 1.06
CA LEU A 169 -0.69 -23.25 2.24
C LEU A 169 -1.53 -22.33 3.15
N ASP A 170 -1.33 -21.01 3.07
CA ASP A 170 -2.12 -20.04 3.82
C ASP A 170 -3.50 -19.79 3.19
N ILE A 171 -3.70 -20.24 1.95
CA ILE A 171 -4.86 -19.93 1.13
C ILE A 171 -5.81 -21.14 1.10
N PRO A 172 -7.14 -20.93 1.27
CA PRO A 172 -7.82 -19.64 1.40
C PRO A 172 -7.87 -19.09 2.84
N GLY A 173 -7.37 -19.80 3.85
CA GLY A 173 -7.58 -19.51 5.26
C GLY A 173 -7.34 -18.03 5.66
N LYS A 174 -6.16 -17.48 5.34
CA LYS A 174 -5.80 -16.09 5.69
C LYS A 174 -6.58 -15.02 4.94
N ILE A 175 -7.27 -15.35 3.85
CA ILE A 175 -8.00 -14.36 3.03
C ILE A 175 -9.51 -14.52 3.08
N LEU A 176 -10.03 -15.63 3.63
CA LEU A 176 -11.46 -15.96 3.59
C LEU A 176 -12.35 -14.96 4.34
N HIS A 177 -11.81 -14.31 5.37
CA HIS A 177 -12.52 -13.34 6.20
C HIS A 177 -12.50 -11.91 5.61
N LEU A 178 -11.74 -11.68 4.54
CA LEU A 178 -11.60 -10.38 3.93
C LEU A 178 -12.84 -10.06 3.09
N LYS A 179 -13.29 -8.80 3.15
CA LYS A 179 -14.36 -8.32 2.29
C LYS A 179 -13.88 -8.32 0.83
N PRO A 180 -14.75 -8.54 -0.17
CA PRO A 180 -14.41 -8.42 -1.59
C PRO A 180 -13.73 -7.10 -1.94
N SER A 181 -14.12 -6.00 -1.29
CA SER A 181 -13.52 -4.68 -1.47
C SER A 181 -12.06 -4.56 -1.02
N ALA A 182 -11.51 -5.56 -0.34
CA ALA A 182 -10.08 -5.65 -0.02
C ALA A 182 -9.25 -6.19 -1.20
N ILE A 183 -9.90 -6.83 -2.19
CA ILE A 183 -9.22 -7.32 -3.39
C ILE A 183 -9.09 -6.17 -4.37
N SER A 184 -7.87 -5.91 -4.83
CA SER A 184 -7.59 -4.86 -5.82
C SER A 184 -8.45 -5.06 -7.08
N GLY A 185 -9.03 -3.97 -7.58
CA GLY A 185 -9.96 -3.97 -8.72
C GLY A 185 -11.44 -4.16 -8.37
N ILE A 186 -11.80 -4.47 -7.11
CA ILE A 186 -13.20 -4.63 -6.68
C ILE A 186 -13.63 -3.40 -5.85
N GLY A 187 -14.20 -2.41 -6.53
CA GLY A 187 -14.78 -1.23 -5.87
C GLY A 187 -16.14 -1.50 -5.22
N PRO A 188 -16.61 -0.59 -4.34
CA PRO A 188 -17.91 -0.73 -3.67
C PRO A 188 -19.09 -0.84 -4.65
N HIS A 189 -19.03 -0.17 -5.81
CA HIS A 189 -20.05 -0.29 -6.86
C HIS A 189 -20.08 -1.63 -7.61
N ARG A 190 -19.01 -2.44 -7.50
CA ARG A 190 -18.92 -3.80 -8.06
C ARG A 190 -19.24 -4.87 -7.04
N THR A 191 -19.57 -4.48 -5.80
CA THR A 191 -19.99 -5.39 -4.75
C THR A 191 -21.52 -5.40 -4.72
N PRO A 192 -22.21 -6.53 -4.95
CA PRO A 192 -23.67 -6.58 -4.81
C PRO A 192 -24.06 -6.11 -3.41
N LEU A 193 -25.05 -5.21 -3.32
CA LEU A 193 -25.64 -4.77 -2.06
C LEU A 193 -25.94 -6.00 -1.20
N ALA A 194 -25.36 -6.05 -0.01
CA ALA A 194 -25.44 -7.15 0.95
C ALA A 194 -26.84 -7.26 1.60
N GLY A 195 -27.91 -7.20 0.79
CA GLY A 195 -29.30 -7.36 1.22
C GLY A 195 -29.82 -8.78 1.06
N ARG A 196 -29.11 -9.67 0.35
CA ARG A 196 -29.47 -11.10 0.24
C ARG A 196 -28.19 -11.93 0.16
N GLN A 197 -28.14 -13.00 0.96
CA GLN A 197 -27.21 -14.15 0.85
C GLN A 197 -25.86 -14.09 1.60
N HIS A 198 -25.90 -14.43 2.89
CA HIS A 198 -24.74 -14.87 3.67
C HIS A 198 -24.05 -16.15 3.12
N HIS A 199 -24.61 -16.83 2.11
CA HIS A 199 -24.00 -18.02 1.47
C HIS A 199 -23.13 -17.72 0.24
N HIS A 200 -23.16 -16.51 -0.33
CA HIS A 200 -22.42 -16.19 -1.56
C HIS A 200 -21.05 -15.53 -1.32
N HIS A 201 -20.84 -14.92 -0.15
CA HIS A 201 -19.57 -14.28 0.21
C HIS A 201 -18.40 -15.27 0.24
N GLY A 202 -18.58 -16.41 0.92
CA GLY A 202 -17.57 -17.47 0.96
C GLY A 202 -17.32 -18.10 -0.41
N ARG A 203 -18.32 -18.19 -1.30
CA ARG A 203 -18.15 -18.72 -2.66
C ARG A 203 -17.43 -17.76 -3.59
N PHE A 204 -17.66 -16.44 -3.46
CA PHE A 204 -16.95 -15.43 -4.25
C PHE A 204 -15.48 -15.34 -3.87
N VAL A 205 -15.17 -15.26 -2.57
CA VAL A 205 -13.78 -15.25 -2.09
C VAL A 205 -13.10 -16.60 -2.40
N ARG A 206 -13.79 -17.74 -2.26
CA ARG A 206 -13.26 -19.05 -2.68
C ARG A 206 -13.02 -19.12 -4.19
N ARG A 207 -13.90 -18.57 -5.03
CA ARG A 207 -13.68 -18.52 -6.49
C ARG A 207 -12.56 -17.57 -6.87
N ALA A 208 -12.45 -16.40 -6.24
CA ALA A 208 -11.33 -15.49 -6.45
C ALA A 208 -10.01 -16.13 -5.99
N ALA A 209 -9.97 -16.76 -4.81
CA ALA A 209 -8.83 -17.52 -4.32
C ALA A 209 -8.47 -18.70 -5.24
N MET A 210 -9.46 -19.46 -5.73
CA MET A 210 -9.27 -20.52 -6.71
C MET A 210 -8.77 -19.99 -8.06
N CYS A 211 -9.23 -18.80 -8.47
CA CYS A 211 -8.77 -18.09 -9.65
C CYS A 211 -7.30 -17.67 -9.47
N CYS A 212 -6.92 -17.16 -8.29
CA CYS A 212 -5.52 -16.84 -7.95
C CYS A 212 -4.59 -18.05 -7.96
N THR A 213 -5.11 -19.25 -7.66
CA THR A 213 -4.36 -20.50 -7.79
C THR A 213 -4.36 -21.07 -9.21
N ALA A 214 -5.38 -20.76 -10.02
CA ALA A 214 -5.54 -21.28 -11.38
C ALA A 214 -4.81 -20.43 -12.45
N PHE A 215 -4.69 -19.11 -12.25
CA PHE A 215 -4.01 -18.18 -13.18
C PHE A 215 -2.49 -18.06 -12.93
N GLY A 216 -1.87 -19.05 -12.27
CA GLY A 216 -0.44 -19.07 -11.94
C GLY A 216 0.32 -20.30 -12.45
N VAL A 217 -0.27 -21.05 -13.38
CA VAL A 217 0.32 -22.24 -13.99
C VAL A 217 0.30 -22.11 -15.51
N GLU A 218 1.08 -21.16 -16.02
CA GLU A 218 1.85 -21.31 -17.27
C GLU A 218 3.24 -20.71 -17.02
#